data_AF-A0A942SCU3-F1
#
_entry.id   AF-A0A942SCU3-F1
#
_cell.length_a   1.000
_cell.length_b   1.000
_cell.length_c   1.000
_cell.angle_alpha   90.00
_cell.angle_beta   90.00
_cell.angle_gamma   90.00
#
_symmetry.space_group_name_H-M   'P 1'
#
loop_
_entity.id
_entity.type
_entity.pdbx_description
1 polymer ?
#
loop_
_entity_poly.entity_id
_entity_poly.type
_entity_poly.pdbx_seq_one_letter_code
_entity_poly.pdbx_strand_id
1 'polypeptide(L)' 'MKKFITAAVAFLCIHISTLAQNVGIGTPTPTGKLQINLRSDQAPGLKLVDSPALYAGTIHFRNLTSNRGINLEGYSY' A
#
# COMPACT_ATOMS: atom_id res chain seq x y z
N MET A 1 31.56 -9.17 20.97
CA MET A 1 30.79 -10.24 20.30
C MET A 1 29.29 -9.93 20.21
N LYS A 2 28.56 -9.72 21.33
CA LYS A 2 27.11 -9.44 21.31
C LYS A 2 26.69 -8.23 20.46
N LYS A 3 27.44 -7.11 20.50
CA LYS A 3 27.15 -5.89 19.73
C LYS A 3 27.22 -6.08 18.21
N PHE A 4 28.10 -6.98 17.73
CA PHE A 4 28.21 -7.31 16.31
C PHE A 4 27.07 -8.19 15.83
N ILE A 5 26.62 -9.12 16.68
CA ILE A 5 25.47 -9.99 16.39
C ILE A 5 24.20 -9.15 16.30
N THR A 6 23.97 -8.21 17.23
CA THR A 6 22.79 -7.34 17.20
C THR A 6 22.76 -6.45 15.95
N ALA A 7 23.90 -5.87 15.55
CA ALA A 7 24.00 -5.07 14.34
C ALA A 7 23.77 -5.90 13.06
N ALA A 8 24.34 -7.11 12.99
CA ALA A 8 24.14 -8.02 11.87
C ALA A 8 22.68 -8.48 11.73
N VAL A 9 22.02 -8.78 12.85
CA VAL A 9 20.59 -9.14 12.86
C VAL A 9 19.73 -7.96 12.42
N ALA A 10 19.97 -6.74 12.92
CA ALA A 10 19.23 -5.56 12.49
C ALA A 10 19.41 -5.28 10.98
N PHE A 11 20.64 -5.39 10.48
CA PHE A 11 20.95 -5.16 9.06
C PHE A 11 20.31 -6.22 8.15
N LEU A 12 20.31 -7.49 8.59
CA LEU A 12 19.65 -8.60 7.88
C LEU A 12 18.12 -8.45 7.89
N CYS A 13 17.51 -8.06 9.01
CA CYS A 13 16.08 -7.82 9.10
C CYS A 13 15.62 -6.67 8.19
N ILE A 14 16.43 -5.61 8.09
CA ILE A 14 16.15 -4.48 7.19
C ILE A 14 16.30 -4.91 5.72
N HIS A 15 17.28 -5.76 5.38
CA HIS A 15 17.45 -6.29 4.02
C HIS A 15 16.40 -7.31 3.61
N ILE A 16 15.84 -8.11 4.53
CA ILE A 16 14.78 -9.07 4.19
C ILE A 16 13.44 -8.35 3.94
N SER A 17 13.20 -7.24 4.63
CA SER A 17 12.01 -6.40 4.40
C SER A 17 11.95 -5.84 2.97
N THR A 18 13.11 -5.54 2.36
CA THR A 18 13.17 -5.00 0.99
C THR A 18 12.97 -6.06 -0.11
N LEU A 19 12.94 -7.35 0.23
CA LEU A 19 12.61 -8.45 -0.69
C LEU A 19 11.11 -8.75 -0.78
N ALA A 20 10.28 -8.16 0.09
CA ALA A 20 8.83 -8.30 0.00
C ALA A 20 8.32 -7.58 -1.26
N GLN A 21 8.01 -8.35 -2.31
CA GLN A 21 7.51 -7.80 -3.57
C GLN A 21 6.04 -7.34 -3.50
N ASN A 22 5.34 -7.67 -2.41
CA ASN A 22 3.93 -7.43 -2.19
C ASN A 22 3.74 -6.72 -0.84
N VAL A 23 2.89 -5.70 -0.78
CA VAL A 23 2.54 -4.98 0.44
C VAL A 23 1.17 -5.46 0.93
N GLY A 24 1.15 -6.07 2.11
CA GLY A 24 -0.08 -6.49 2.80
C GLY A 24 -0.40 -5.58 3.98
N ILE A 25 -1.60 -5.03 4.03
CA ILE A 25 -2.15 -4.33 5.21
C ILE A 25 -3.29 -5.19 5.77
N GLY A 26 -3.14 -5.67 7.01
CA GLY A 26 -4.11 -6.59 7.63
C GLY A 26 -4.10 -8.03 7.07
N THR A 27 -3.10 -8.38 6.25
CA THR A 27 -2.85 -9.75 5.77
C THR A 27 -1.35 -10.06 5.82
N PRO A 28 -0.92 -11.15 6.46
CA PRO A 28 0.50 -11.51 6.54
C PRO A 28 1.02 -12.17 5.25
N THR A 29 0.13 -12.68 4.41
CA THR A 29 0.45 -13.41 3.18
C THR A 29 -0.30 -12.80 1.98
N PRO A 30 0.11 -11.61 1.49
CA PRO A 30 -0.56 -10.95 0.37
C PRO A 30 -0.34 -11.72 -0.95
N THR A 31 -1.42 -12.03 -1.66
CA THR A 31 -1.37 -12.66 -3.00
C THR A 31 -1.35 -11.64 -4.13
N GLY A 32 -1.80 -10.41 -3.88
CA GLY A 32 -1.68 -9.25 -4.78
C GLY A 32 -0.52 -8.31 -4.41
N LYS A 33 -0.12 -7.44 -5.35
CA LYS A 33 0.96 -6.45 -5.13
C LYS A 33 0.68 -5.48 -3.99
N LEU A 34 -0.56 -5.03 -3.90
CA LEU A 34 -1.09 -4.31 -2.75
C LEU A 34 -2.39 -5.00 -2.34
N GLN A 35 -2.48 -5.48 -1.11
CA GLN A 35 -3.68 -6.12 -0.58
C GLN A 35 -4.01 -5.52 0.78
N ILE A 36 -5.24 -5.02 0.91
CA ILE A 36 -5.75 -4.47 2.17
C ILE A 36 -6.92 -5.33 2.62
N ASN A 37 -6.75 -6.06 3.71
CA ASN A 37 -7.79 -6.87 4.34
C ASN A 37 -8.12 -6.27 5.70
N LEU A 38 -9.28 -5.64 5.81
CA LEU A 38 -9.78 -5.09 7.06
C LEU A 38 -10.91 -5.95 7.62
N ARG A 39 -10.89 -6.15 8.94
CA ARG A 39 -11.95 -6.83 9.70
C ARG A 39 -12.93 -5.85 10.36
N SER A 40 -12.74 -4.55 10.15
CA SER A 40 -13.54 -3.49 10.76
C SER A 40 -14.52 -2.93 9.73
N ASP A 41 -15.77 -2.78 10.15
CA ASP A 41 -16.86 -2.13 9.41
C ASP A 41 -16.91 -0.60 9.65
N GLN A 42 -16.15 -0.09 10.63
CA GLN A 42 -16.24 1.31 11.07
C GLN A 42 -15.31 2.28 10.32
N ALA A 43 -14.44 1.82 9.42
CA ALA A 43 -13.47 2.68 8.71
C ALA A 43 -13.24 2.23 7.26
N PRO A 44 -12.98 3.16 6.33
CA PRO A 44 -12.78 2.82 4.93
C PRO A 44 -11.52 1.96 4.73
N GLY A 45 -11.64 1.02 3.79
CA GLY A 45 -10.58 0.13 3.33
C GLY A 45 -9.29 0.85 2.95
N LEU A 46 -9.48 1.93 2.20
CA LEU A 46 -8.44 2.80 1.66
C LEU A 46 -9.04 4.21 1.66
N LYS A 47 -8.38 5.16 2.33
CA LYS A 47 -8.77 6.58 2.31
C LYS A 47 -7.72 7.38 1.54
N LEU A 48 -8.15 8.03 0.46
CA LEU A 48 -7.32 8.95 -0.31
C LEU A 48 -7.89 10.35 -0.08
N VAL A 49 -7.10 11.21 0.54
CA VAL A 49 -7.46 12.60 0.82
C VAL A 49 -6.43 13.48 0.16
N ASP A 50 -6.89 14.44 -0.65
CA ASP A 50 -6.06 15.54 -1.14
C ASP A 50 -6.43 16.83 -0.38
N SER A 51 -5.53 17.81 -0.39
CA SER A 51 -5.60 19.11 0.31
C SER A 51 -7.00 19.74 0.36
N PRO A 52 -7.40 20.42 1.46
CA PRO A 52 -8.78 20.80 1.79
C PRO A 52 -9.47 21.78 0.83
N ALA A 53 -8.82 22.19 -0.26
CA ALA A 53 -9.40 23.16 -1.16
C ALA A 53 -10.47 22.55 -2.08
N LEU A 54 -10.18 21.52 -2.90
CA LEU A 54 -11.07 21.26 -4.06
C LEU A 54 -11.06 19.86 -4.71
N TYR A 55 -10.41 18.80 -4.22
CA TYR A 55 -10.34 17.55 -5.02
C TYR A 55 -10.57 16.26 -4.23
N ALA A 56 -11.31 15.35 -4.84
CA ALA A 56 -11.31 13.96 -4.44
C ALA A 56 -10.02 13.30 -4.91
N GLY A 57 -9.39 12.49 -4.05
CA GLY A 57 -8.31 11.62 -4.47
C GLY A 57 -8.79 10.75 -5.64
N THR A 58 -7.99 10.68 -6.70
CA THR A 58 -8.31 9.85 -7.87
C THR A 58 -7.60 8.51 -7.76
N ILE A 59 -8.30 7.44 -8.14
CA ILE A 59 -7.67 6.14 -8.39
C ILE A 59 -7.71 5.91 -9.89
N HIS A 60 -6.54 5.93 -10.53
CA HIS A 60 -6.39 5.67 -11.94
C HIS A 60 -5.79 4.28 -12.17
N PHE A 61 -6.60 3.38 -12.74
CA PHE A 61 -6.14 2.09 -13.25
C PHE A 61 -5.79 2.25 -14.72
N ARG A 62 -4.49 2.27 -15.06
CA ARG A 62 -4.03 2.33 -16.45
C ARG A 62 -3.67 0.95 -16.97
N ASN A 63 -4.01 0.66 -18.22
CA ASN A 63 -3.39 -0.41 -18.96
C ASN A 63 -2.13 0.14 -19.65
N LEU A 64 -0.97 -0.50 -19.47
CA LEU A 64 0.29 -0.02 -20.06
C LEU A 64 0.45 -0.40 -21.53
N THR A 65 -0.34 -1.35 -22.03
CA THR A 65 -0.26 -1.89 -23.40
C THR A 65 -1.47 -1.48 -24.25
N SER A 66 -2.40 -0.71 -23.70
CA SER A 66 -3.52 -0.13 -24.46
C SER A 66 -3.98 1.17 -23.82
N ASN A 67 -4.64 2.03 -24.59
CA ASN A 67 -5.21 3.28 -24.08
C ASN A 67 -6.49 3.10 -23.24
N ARG A 68 -6.68 1.93 -22.63
CA ARG A 68 -7.84 1.60 -21.81
C ARG A 68 -7.48 1.80 -20.35
N GLY A 69 -8.37 2.42 -19.60
CA GLY A 69 -8.21 2.62 -18.17
C GLY A 69 -9.55 2.82 -17.50
N ILE A 70 -9.53 2.77 -16.18
CA ILE A 70 -10.67 3.11 -15.33
C ILE A 70 -10.22 4.22 -14.40
N ASN A 71 -10.95 5.33 -14.43
CA ASN A 71 -10.80 6.41 -13.47
C ASN A 71 -11.95 6.32 -12.47
N LEU A 72 -11.60 6.18 -11.20
CA LEU A 72 -12.52 6.43 -10.10
C LEU A 72 -12.19 7.80 -9.52
N GLU A 73 -13.07 8.75 -9.80
CA GLU A 73 -13.02 10.11 -9.30
C GLU A 73 -14.11 10.25 -8.25
N GLY A 74 -13.77 10.75 -7.06
CA GLY A 74 -14.80 11.24 -6.15
C GLY A 74 -15.27 12.61 -6.62
N TYR A 75 -16.54 12.93 -6.38
CA TYR A 75 -17.05 14.29 -6.50
C TYR A 75 -17.42 14.74 -5.09
N SER A 76 -16.93 15.91 -4.66
CA SER A 76 -17.48 16.60 -3.49
C SER A 76 -18.62 17.46 -3.99
N TYR A 77 -19.81 17.28 -3.40
CA TYR A 77 -20.88 18.26 -3.51
C TYR A 77 -20.59 19.45 -2.58
#